data_AF-A0A4U1ITD4-F1
#
_entry.id   AF-A0A4U1ITD4-F1
#
_cell.length_a   1.000
_cell.length_b   1.000
_cell.length_c   1.000
_cell.angle_alpha   90.00
_cell.angle_beta   90.00
_cell.angle_gamma   90.00
#
_symmetry.space_group_name_H-M   'P 1'
#
loop_
_entity.id
_entity.type
_entity.pdbx_description
1 polymer ?
#
loop_
_entity_poly.entity_id
_entity_poly.type
_entity_poly.pdbx_seq_one_letter_code
_entity_poly.pdbx_strand_id
1 'polypeptide(L)'
;MLYPIVLTLHSWLRWIVLGLGLAAAVASARARARSGPYKHFHDRLGLFFVAALDLQITLGLVMYLWLSPMTHLAFQDPAGAMRSSALRFFLVEHAFSMVLALACAHVGRVRVRRSTSDADKHKRAAWGAGLAVVCLLVGIPWPFMPYARPLARLSVEQEAPRQALTGAALEETRKLYDLRCAPCHGVNGRGDGPAAVNLVPRPRDFGDPEWQTATKDESIERIVREGGRAVGKSMMMPSNTDLTDADVQALRAYVRRMAR
;
A
#
# COMPACT_ATOMS: atom_id res chain seq x y z
N MET A 1 1.00 10.29 -12.85
CA MET A 1 -0.43 10.67 -12.88
C MET A 1 -1.38 9.48 -13.08
N LEU A 2 -1.04 8.47 -13.90
CA LEU A 2 -1.94 7.33 -14.14
C LEU A 2 -2.11 6.39 -12.93
N TYR A 3 -1.04 6.09 -12.20
CA TYR A 3 -1.08 5.21 -11.02
C TYR A 3 -2.14 5.59 -9.96
N PRO A 4 -2.21 6.83 -9.43
CA PRO A 4 -3.20 7.20 -8.41
C PRO A 4 -4.65 7.09 -8.90
N ILE A 5 -4.90 7.32 -10.18
CA ILE A 5 -6.24 7.16 -10.79
C ILE A 5 -6.64 5.68 -10.76
N VAL A 6 -5.79 4.81 -11.30
CA VAL A 6 -6.06 3.36 -11.35
C VAL A 6 -6.16 2.78 -9.94
N LEU A 7 -5.30 3.22 -9.03
CA LEU A 7 -5.30 2.86 -7.61
C LEU A 7 -6.61 3.28 -6.90
N THR A 8 -7.15 4.46 -7.24
CA THR A 8 -8.44 4.93 -6.71
C THR A 8 -9.59 4.09 -7.25
N LEU A 9 -9.62 3.84 -8.55
CA LEU A 9 -10.62 2.98 -9.20
C LEU A 9 -10.62 1.57 -8.61
N HIS A 10 -9.44 0.95 -8.48
CA HIS A 10 -9.30 -0.38 -7.86
C HIS A 10 -9.77 -0.39 -6.39
N SER A 11 -9.53 0.69 -5.64
CA SER A 11 -9.99 0.79 -4.24
C SER A 11 -11.51 0.88 -4.11
N TRP A 12 -12.17 1.61 -5.02
CA TRP A 12 -13.63 1.76 -5.02
C TRP A 12 -14.34 0.52 -5.57
N LEU A 13 -13.81 -0.04 -6.65
CA LEU A 13 -14.36 -1.23 -7.29
C LEU A 13 -14.35 -2.44 -6.34
N ARG A 14 -13.39 -2.53 -5.42
CA ARG A 14 -13.38 -3.52 -4.33
C ARG A 14 -14.72 -3.60 -3.58
N TRP A 15 -15.33 -2.46 -3.26
CA TRP A 15 -16.59 -2.43 -2.50
C TRP A 15 -17.76 -2.94 -3.32
N ILE A 16 -17.76 -2.67 -4.63
CA ILE A 16 -18.75 -3.20 -5.58
C ILE A 16 -18.61 -4.73 -5.65
N VAL A 17 -17.38 -5.23 -5.81
CA VAL A 17 -17.10 -6.68 -5.86
C VAL A 17 -17.53 -7.37 -4.57
N LEU A 18 -17.18 -6.81 -3.42
CA LEU A 18 -17.54 -7.37 -2.12
C LEU A 18 -19.06 -7.39 -1.90
N GLY A 19 -19.74 -6.29 -2.26
CA GLY A 19 -21.21 -6.19 -2.19
C GLY A 19 -21.91 -7.21 -3.09
N LEU A 20 -21.49 -7.34 -4.34
CA LEU A 20 -22.05 -8.32 -5.29
C LEU A 20 -21.78 -9.75 -4.84
N GLY A 21 -20.57 -10.05 -4.36
CA GLY A 21 -20.20 -11.38 -3.86
C GLY A 21 -21.02 -11.78 -2.63
N LEU A 22 -21.15 -10.87 -1.66
CA LEU A 22 -21.97 -11.11 -0.47
C LEU A 22 -23.44 -11.27 -0.83
N ALA A 23 -23.97 -10.43 -1.73
CA ALA A 23 -25.34 -10.54 -2.20
C ALA A 23 -25.58 -11.89 -2.91
N ALA A 24 -24.67 -12.33 -3.79
CA ALA A 24 -24.75 -13.62 -4.46
C ALA A 24 -24.74 -14.80 -3.48
N ALA A 25 -23.85 -14.76 -2.49
CA ALA A 25 -23.74 -15.80 -1.46
C ALA A 25 -25.01 -15.86 -0.59
N VAL A 26 -25.44 -14.73 -0.04
CA VAL A 26 -26.60 -14.63 0.87
C VAL A 26 -27.91 -14.94 0.14
N ALA A 27 -28.12 -14.40 -1.06
CA ALA A 27 -29.34 -14.66 -1.83
C ALA A 27 -29.49 -16.15 -2.16
N SER A 28 -28.40 -16.80 -2.57
CA SER A 28 -28.40 -18.23 -2.90
C SER A 28 -28.57 -19.10 -1.65
N ALA A 29 -27.92 -18.76 -0.53
CA ALA A 29 -28.08 -19.47 0.73
C ALA A 29 -29.52 -19.37 1.28
N ARG A 30 -30.12 -18.17 1.26
CA ARG A 30 -31.51 -17.95 1.69
C ARG A 30 -32.51 -18.68 0.79
N ALA A 31 -32.31 -18.65 -0.52
CA ALA A 31 -33.19 -19.35 -1.46
C ALA A 31 -33.12 -20.87 -1.27
N ARG A 32 -31.93 -21.43 -1.00
CA ARG A 32 -31.75 -22.84 -0.63
C ARG A 32 -32.48 -23.21 0.66
N ALA A 33 -32.35 -22.39 1.70
CA ALA A 33 -33.00 -22.64 3.00
C ALA A 33 -34.53 -22.63 2.89
N ARG A 34 -35.09 -21.91 1.92
CA ARG A 34 -36.52 -21.85 1.61
C ARG A 34 -36.96 -22.85 0.54
N SER A 35 -36.06 -23.72 0.06
CA SER A 35 -36.32 -24.66 -1.05
C SER A 35 -36.91 -23.99 -2.29
N GLY A 36 -36.54 -22.72 -2.55
CA GLY A 36 -37.08 -21.93 -3.65
C GLY A 36 -36.41 -22.23 -5.00
N PRO A 37 -37.09 -21.96 -6.13
CA PRO A 37 -36.53 -22.23 -7.46
C PRO A 37 -35.33 -21.32 -7.78
N TYR A 38 -34.41 -21.81 -8.61
CA TYR A 38 -33.25 -21.01 -9.05
C TYR A 38 -33.64 -20.07 -10.18
N LYS A 39 -33.89 -18.81 -9.83
CA LYS A 39 -34.33 -17.75 -10.74
C LYS A 39 -33.18 -17.07 -11.48
N HIS A 40 -33.51 -16.41 -12.59
CA HIS A 40 -32.58 -15.58 -13.38
C HIS A 40 -31.86 -14.50 -12.56
N PHE A 41 -32.51 -13.98 -11.51
CA PHE A 41 -31.89 -13.06 -10.55
C PHE A 41 -30.59 -13.62 -9.94
N HIS A 42 -30.58 -14.88 -9.51
CA HIS A 42 -29.40 -15.50 -8.90
C HIS A 42 -28.27 -15.66 -9.92
N ASP A 43 -28.58 -16.06 -11.16
CA ASP A 43 -27.56 -16.18 -12.20
C ASP A 43 -26.94 -14.83 -12.57
N ARG A 44 -27.76 -13.79 -12.73
CA ARG A 44 -27.28 -12.43 -13.03
C ARG A 44 -26.42 -11.88 -11.90
N LEU A 45 -26.80 -12.11 -10.65
CA LEU A 45 -26.01 -11.66 -9.50
C LEU A 45 -24.63 -12.32 -9.47
N GLY A 46 -24.56 -13.64 -9.75
CA GLY A 46 -23.29 -14.34 -9.93
C GLY A 46 -22.50 -13.87 -11.15
N LEU A 47 -23.16 -13.51 -12.25
CA LEU A 47 -22.50 -12.96 -13.45
C LEU A 47 -21.84 -11.62 -13.15
N PHE A 48 -22.60 -10.67 -12.57
CA PHE A 48 -22.09 -9.35 -12.25
C PHE A 48 -20.96 -9.41 -11.21
N PHE A 49 -21.06 -10.31 -10.23
CA PHE A 49 -19.97 -10.56 -9.29
C PHE A 49 -18.68 -10.98 -10.00
N VAL A 50 -18.74 -12.00 -10.87
CA VAL A 50 -17.56 -12.49 -11.62
C VAL A 50 -17.00 -11.39 -12.52
N ALA A 51 -17.85 -10.68 -13.27
CA ALA A 51 -17.41 -9.61 -14.16
C ALA A 51 -16.75 -8.45 -13.41
N ALA A 52 -17.30 -8.04 -12.26
CA ALA A 52 -16.70 -7.01 -11.42
C ALA A 52 -15.35 -7.47 -10.83
N LEU A 53 -15.24 -8.75 -10.44
CA LEU A 53 -13.99 -9.33 -9.95
C LEU A 53 -12.93 -9.39 -11.06
N ASP A 54 -13.31 -9.77 -12.29
CA ASP A 54 -12.41 -9.78 -13.44
C ASP A 54 -11.85 -8.38 -13.72
N LEU A 55 -12.71 -7.35 -13.67
CA LEU A 55 -12.28 -5.97 -13.79
C LEU A 55 -11.34 -5.56 -12.63
N GLN A 56 -11.65 -5.94 -11.39
CA GLN A 56 -10.82 -5.67 -10.21
C GLN A 56 -9.42 -6.28 -10.35
N ILE A 57 -9.34 -7.54 -10.77
CA ILE A 57 -8.08 -8.25 -11.00
C ILE A 57 -7.32 -7.60 -12.15
N THR A 58 -7.99 -7.24 -13.24
CA THR A 58 -7.36 -6.60 -14.40
C THR A 58 -6.71 -5.28 -14.00
N LEU A 59 -7.43 -4.41 -13.28
CA LEU A 59 -6.86 -3.18 -12.75
C LEU A 59 -5.69 -3.44 -11.78
N GLY A 60 -5.82 -4.46 -10.93
CA GLY A 60 -4.77 -4.89 -10.01
C GLY A 60 -3.51 -5.37 -10.74
N LEU A 61 -3.67 -6.15 -11.82
CA LEU A 61 -2.58 -6.67 -12.64
C LEU A 61 -1.87 -5.56 -13.41
N VAL A 62 -2.65 -4.62 -13.98
CA VAL A 62 -2.11 -3.42 -14.64
C VAL A 62 -1.25 -2.62 -13.65
N MET A 63 -1.75 -2.43 -12.43
CA MET A 63 -0.97 -1.78 -11.38
C MET A 63 0.28 -2.57 -11.01
N TYR A 64 0.13 -3.88 -10.78
CA TYR A 64 1.20 -4.75 -10.32
C TYR A 64 2.37 -4.78 -11.31
N LEU A 65 2.10 -4.90 -12.61
CA LEU A 65 3.11 -5.09 -13.65
C LEU A 65 3.70 -3.80 -14.22
N TRP A 66 2.94 -2.69 -14.28
CA TRP A 66 3.38 -1.48 -15.00
C TRP A 66 3.36 -0.18 -14.20
N LEU A 67 2.45 -0.01 -13.25
CA LEU A 67 2.22 1.32 -12.65
C LEU A 67 2.72 1.45 -11.21
N SER A 68 2.94 0.34 -10.50
CA SER A 68 3.17 0.31 -9.05
C SER A 68 4.64 0.52 -8.69
N PRO A 69 4.99 1.63 -8.01
CA PRO A 69 6.34 1.85 -7.51
C PRO A 69 6.79 0.78 -6.51
N MET A 70 5.84 0.21 -5.74
CA MET A 70 6.15 -0.83 -4.75
C MET A 70 6.63 -2.12 -5.41
N THR A 71 6.06 -2.49 -6.57
CA THR A 71 6.48 -3.70 -7.27
C THR A 71 7.86 -3.51 -7.89
N HIS A 72 8.13 -2.32 -8.46
CA HIS A 72 9.46 -1.99 -8.97
C HIS A 72 10.55 -2.07 -7.89
N LEU A 73 10.29 -1.54 -6.70
CA LEU A 73 11.21 -1.64 -5.55
C LEU A 73 11.42 -3.10 -5.13
N ALA A 74 10.37 -3.92 -5.11
CA ALA A 74 10.46 -5.32 -4.73
C ALA A 74 11.26 -6.18 -5.73
N PHE A 75 11.25 -5.84 -7.03
CA PHE A 75 12.04 -6.55 -8.04
C PHE A 75 13.54 -6.21 -8.01
N GLN A 76 13.91 -5.06 -7.44
CA GLN A 76 15.32 -4.66 -7.27
C GLN A 76 15.99 -5.42 -6.12
N ASP A 77 15.26 -5.71 -5.05
CA ASP A 77 15.72 -6.57 -3.95
C ASP A 77 14.63 -7.57 -3.52
N PRO A 78 14.53 -8.73 -4.22
CA PRO A 78 13.55 -9.75 -3.91
C PRO A 78 13.72 -10.36 -2.51
N ALA A 79 14.97 -10.47 -2.03
CA ALA A 79 15.26 -11.05 -0.73
C ALA A 79 14.83 -10.12 0.41
N GLY A 80 15.09 -8.82 0.29
CA GLY A 80 14.59 -7.81 1.22
C GLY A 80 13.06 -7.68 1.19
N ALA A 81 12.45 -7.75 0.00
CA ALA A 81 11.00 -7.70 -0.16
C ALA A 81 10.27 -8.81 0.63
N MET A 82 10.82 -10.02 0.69
CA MET A 82 10.23 -11.13 1.44
C MET A 82 10.40 -11.02 2.96
N ARG A 83 11.39 -10.24 3.42
CA ARG A 83 11.62 -9.95 4.85
C ARG A 83 10.71 -8.84 5.36
N SER A 84 10.30 -7.92 4.48
CA SER A 84 9.33 -6.89 4.80
C SER A 84 7.90 -7.45 4.77
N SER A 85 7.21 -7.42 5.91
CA SER A 85 5.81 -7.86 6.00
C SER A 85 4.90 -7.08 5.06
N ALA A 86 5.13 -5.78 4.91
CA ALA A 86 4.33 -4.93 4.03
C ALA A 86 4.55 -5.28 2.54
N LEU A 87 5.80 -5.41 2.10
CA LEU A 87 6.10 -5.73 0.69
C LEU A 87 5.67 -7.15 0.35
N ARG A 88 5.94 -8.13 1.22
CA ARG A 88 5.48 -9.51 1.05
C ARG A 88 3.96 -9.60 0.97
N PHE A 89 3.24 -8.86 1.82
CA PHE A 89 1.79 -8.83 1.78
C PHE A 89 1.28 -8.37 0.41
N PHE A 90 1.70 -7.20 -0.08
CA PHE A 90 1.18 -6.68 -1.36
C PHE A 90 1.65 -7.46 -2.58
N LEU A 91 2.89 -7.97 -2.56
CA LEU A 91 3.49 -8.66 -3.70
C LEU A 91 2.96 -10.10 -3.84
N VAL A 92 2.83 -10.81 -2.72
CA VAL A 92 2.57 -12.25 -2.72
C VAL A 92 1.23 -12.57 -2.08
N GLU A 93 1.03 -12.20 -0.81
CA GLU A 93 -0.12 -12.68 -0.04
C GLU A 93 -1.45 -12.13 -0.61
N HIS A 94 -1.48 -10.83 -0.92
CA HIS A 94 -2.59 -10.16 -1.57
C HIS A 94 -2.84 -10.75 -2.96
N ALA A 95 -1.82 -10.80 -3.83
CA ALA A 95 -1.95 -11.32 -5.18
C ALA A 95 -2.45 -12.77 -5.18
N PHE A 96 -1.91 -13.60 -4.29
CA PHE A 96 -2.32 -14.99 -4.12
C PHE A 96 -3.78 -15.11 -3.67
N SER A 97 -4.20 -14.34 -2.66
CA SER A 97 -5.60 -14.33 -2.21
C SER A 97 -6.57 -13.89 -3.33
N MET A 98 -6.15 -12.96 -4.18
CA MET A 98 -6.95 -12.46 -5.29
C MET A 98 -7.09 -13.50 -6.41
N VAL A 99 -6.02 -14.23 -6.73
CA VAL A 99 -6.07 -15.37 -7.67
C VAL A 99 -6.95 -16.49 -7.12
N LEU A 100 -6.86 -16.78 -5.82
CA LEU A 100 -7.72 -17.78 -5.18
C LEU A 100 -9.20 -17.36 -5.23
N ALA A 101 -9.50 -16.08 -4.96
CA ALA A 101 -10.84 -15.54 -5.09
C ALA A 101 -11.40 -15.69 -6.51
N LEU A 102 -10.58 -15.35 -7.52
CA LEU A 102 -10.92 -15.48 -8.95
C LEU A 102 -11.24 -16.94 -9.30
N ALA A 103 -10.37 -17.87 -8.90
CA ALA A 103 -10.58 -19.30 -9.13
C ALA A 103 -11.89 -19.78 -8.48
N CYS A 104 -12.15 -19.41 -7.22
CA CYS A 104 -13.38 -19.79 -6.51
C CYS A 104 -14.64 -19.26 -7.21
N ALA A 105 -14.62 -18.00 -7.66
CA ALA A 105 -15.73 -17.36 -8.34
C ALA A 105 -16.04 -18.01 -9.70
N HIS A 106 -15.02 -18.20 -10.55
CA HIS A 106 -15.18 -18.80 -11.88
C HIS A 106 -15.57 -20.28 -11.78
N VAL A 107 -14.87 -21.05 -10.96
CA VAL A 107 -15.20 -22.47 -10.79
C VAL A 107 -16.59 -22.63 -10.17
N GLY A 108 -16.98 -21.78 -9.22
CA GLY A 108 -18.33 -21.72 -8.67
C GLY A 108 -19.37 -21.49 -9.76
N ARG A 109 -19.18 -20.49 -10.62
CA ARG A 109 -20.09 -20.19 -11.74
C ARG A 109 -20.19 -21.33 -12.75
N VAL A 110 -19.08 -21.94 -13.13
CA VAL A 110 -19.07 -23.11 -14.03
C VAL A 110 -19.83 -24.27 -13.39
N ARG A 111 -19.62 -24.54 -12.10
CA ARG A 111 -20.33 -25.61 -11.39
C ARG A 111 -21.82 -25.35 -11.30
N VAL A 112 -22.27 -24.11 -11.07
CA VAL A 112 -23.69 -23.74 -11.08
C VAL A 112 -24.31 -24.08 -12.43
N ARG A 113 -23.70 -23.64 -13.54
CA ARG A 113 -24.17 -23.90 -14.91
C ARG A 113 -24.26 -25.39 -15.25
N ARG A 114 -23.40 -26.23 -14.65
CA ARG A 114 -23.42 -27.69 -14.82
C ARG A 114 -24.40 -28.43 -13.90
N SER A 115 -25.15 -27.73 -13.06
CA SER A 115 -26.11 -28.36 -12.13
C SER A 115 -27.49 -28.41 -12.76
N THR A 116 -28.20 -29.51 -12.55
CA THR A 116 -29.58 -29.69 -13.01
C THR A 116 -30.58 -29.25 -11.94
N SER A 117 -30.37 -29.67 -10.68
CA SER A 117 -31.27 -29.35 -9.56
C SER A 117 -31.09 -27.91 -9.04
N ASP A 118 -32.20 -27.27 -8.66
CA ASP A 118 -32.16 -25.91 -8.10
C ASP A 118 -31.44 -25.87 -6.74
N ALA A 119 -31.62 -26.89 -5.92
CA ALA A 119 -30.92 -27.01 -4.64
C ALA A 119 -29.39 -27.04 -4.82
N ASP A 120 -28.88 -27.74 -5.83
CA ASP A 120 -27.45 -27.80 -6.13
C ASP A 120 -26.93 -26.50 -6.74
N LYS A 121 -27.71 -25.86 -7.62
CA LYS A 121 -27.37 -24.52 -8.15
C LYS A 121 -27.19 -23.53 -7.00
N HIS A 122 -28.14 -23.46 -6.07
CA HIS A 122 -28.03 -22.57 -4.91
C HIS A 122 -26.83 -22.91 -4.02
N LYS A 123 -26.57 -24.20 -3.77
CA LYS A 123 -25.40 -24.65 -2.99
C LYS A 123 -24.10 -24.19 -3.62
N ARG A 124 -23.93 -24.46 -4.91
CA ARG A 124 -22.71 -24.15 -5.66
C ARG A 124 -22.52 -22.64 -5.81
N ALA A 125 -23.60 -21.89 -6.02
CA ALA A 125 -23.56 -20.43 -6.05
C ALA A 125 -23.17 -19.85 -4.68
N ALA A 126 -23.78 -20.32 -3.60
CA ALA A 126 -23.48 -19.87 -2.25
C ALA A 126 -22.03 -20.16 -1.85
N TRP A 127 -21.54 -21.39 -2.07
CA TRP A 127 -20.16 -21.77 -1.75
C TRP A 127 -19.13 -21.07 -2.64
N GLY A 128 -19.37 -20.98 -3.95
CA GLY A 128 -18.46 -20.32 -4.89
C GLY A 128 -18.29 -18.83 -4.57
N ALA A 129 -19.41 -18.12 -4.36
CA ALA A 129 -19.38 -16.70 -3.99
C ALA A 129 -18.85 -16.51 -2.56
N GLY A 130 -19.28 -17.34 -1.60
CA GLY A 130 -18.86 -17.25 -0.21
C GLY A 130 -17.36 -17.46 -0.02
N LEU A 131 -16.79 -18.50 -0.63
CA LEU A 131 -15.34 -18.76 -0.55
C LEU A 131 -14.54 -17.65 -1.23
N ALA A 132 -15.01 -17.15 -2.37
CA ALA A 132 -14.39 -16.00 -3.03
C ALA A 132 -14.42 -14.75 -2.12
N VAL A 133 -15.55 -14.46 -1.46
CA VAL A 133 -15.66 -13.35 -0.49
C VAL A 133 -14.67 -13.51 0.66
N VAL A 134 -14.52 -14.72 1.22
CA VAL A 134 -13.52 -14.97 2.28
C VAL A 134 -12.11 -14.65 1.78
N CYS A 135 -11.75 -15.10 0.58
CA CYS A 135 -10.45 -14.81 -0.02
C CYS A 135 -10.24 -13.29 -0.24
N LEU A 136 -11.29 -12.59 -0.70
CA LEU A 136 -11.27 -11.13 -0.85
C LEU A 136 -11.01 -10.45 0.50
N LEU A 137 -11.71 -10.84 1.57
CA LEU A 137 -11.54 -10.26 2.90
C LEU A 137 -10.11 -10.45 3.44
N VAL A 138 -9.47 -11.59 3.15
CA VAL A 138 -8.05 -11.85 3.48
C VAL A 138 -7.12 -10.90 2.71
N GLY A 139 -7.41 -10.66 1.43
CA GLY A 139 -6.63 -9.76 0.59
C GLY A 139 -6.76 -8.28 0.92
N ILE A 140 -7.69 -7.86 1.78
CA ILE A 140 -7.91 -6.44 2.10
C ILE A 140 -6.92 -5.97 3.18
N PRO A 141 -6.12 -4.91 2.94
CA PRO A 141 -5.24 -4.32 3.94
C PRO A 141 -6.05 -3.47 4.95
N TRP A 142 -6.62 -4.15 5.94
CA TRP A 142 -7.50 -3.55 6.95
C TRP A 142 -6.81 -2.51 7.85
N PRO A 143 -7.56 -1.57 8.45
CA PRO A 143 -7.03 -0.50 9.32
C PRO A 143 -6.22 -0.98 10.52
N PHE A 144 -6.46 -2.21 10.98
CA PHE A 144 -5.77 -2.81 12.14
C PHE A 144 -4.45 -3.52 11.76
N MET A 145 -4.09 -3.57 10.48
CA MET A 145 -2.82 -4.14 10.04
C MET A 145 -1.68 -3.12 10.08
N PRO A 146 -0.42 -3.54 10.28
CA PRO A 146 0.75 -2.64 10.26
C PRO A 146 0.94 -1.86 8.96
N TYR A 147 0.34 -2.33 7.85
CA TYR A 147 0.40 -1.76 6.51
C TYR A 147 -1.00 -1.37 5.98
N ALA A 148 -1.88 -0.98 6.91
CA ALA A 148 -3.23 -0.50 6.63
C ALA A 148 -3.28 0.58 5.52
N ARG A 149 -4.36 0.56 4.74
CA ARG A 149 -4.67 1.61 3.76
C ARG A 149 -6.06 2.19 4.04
N PRO A 150 -6.33 3.46 3.67
CA PRO A 150 -7.65 4.06 3.83
C PRO A 150 -8.77 3.19 3.23
N LEU A 151 -9.89 3.07 3.93
CA LEU A 151 -11.05 2.30 3.48
C LEU A 151 -11.71 2.93 2.26
N ALA A 152 -11.71 4.26 2.18
CA ALA A 152 -12.18 5.05 1.05
C ALA A 152 -11.13 6.12 0.71
N ARG A 153 -10.79 6.24 -0.58
CA ARG A 153 -9.96 7.32 -1.09
C ARG A 153 -10.88 8.43 -1.60
N LEU A 154 -11.05 9.47 -0.79
CA LEU A 154 -11.94 10.61 -1.06
C LEU A 154 -11.26 11.70 -1.92
N SER A 155 -9.94 11.65 -2.07
CA SER A 155 -9.14 12.54 -2.91
C SER A 155 -8.20 11.73 -3.81
N VAL A 156 -8.03 12.18 -5.04
CA VAL A 156 -7.02 11.64 -6.00
C VAL A 156 -5.61 12.14 -5.66
N GLU A 157 -5.50 13.07 -4.70
CA GLU A 157 -4.24 13.60 -4.18
C GLU A 157 -3.29 12.45 -3.83
N GLN A 158 -2.09 12.47 -4.42
CA GLN A 158 -1.06 11.49 -4.16
C GLN A 158 -0.78 11.42 -2.66
N GLU A 159 -1.23 10.35 -2.03
CA GLU A 159 -0.68 9.94 -0.75
C GLU A 159 0.74 9.43 -1.04
N ALA A 160 1.70 10.37 -1.14
CA ALA A 160 3.09 10.07 -0.88
C ALA A 160 3.11 9.25 0.40
N PRO A 161 3.75 8.09 0.41
CA PRO A 161 3.59 7.20 1.54
C PRO A 161 4.17 7.94 2.74
N ARG A 162 3.30 8.38 3.66
CA ARG A 162 3.66 8.48 5.07
C ARG A 162 3.96 7.05 5.50
N GLN A 163 5.09 6.52 5.05
CA GLN A 163 5.66 5.34 5.66
C GLN A 163 5.94 5.76 7.08
N ALA A 164 5.16 5.24 8.03
CA ALA A 164 5.66 5.19 9.39
C ALA A 164 6.96 4.40 9.32
N LEU A 165 8.11 5.09 9.40
CA LEU A 165 9.42 4.46 9.53
C LEU A 165 9.36 3.49 10.72
N THR A 166 9.17 2.21 10.46
CA THR A 166 8.92 1.21 11.50
C THR A 166 9.78 0.00 11.22
N GLY A 167 10.20 -0.68 12.29
CA GLY A 167 11.04 -1.87 12.21
C GLY A 167 12.31 -1.65 11.38
N ALA A 168 12.57 -2.56 10.45
CA ALA A 168 13.77 -2.59 9.62
C ALA A 168 14.00 -1.30 8.79
N ALA A 169 12.93 -0.65 8.32
CA ALA A 169 13.06 0.59 7.54
C ALA A 169 13.58 1.74 8.40
N LEU A 170 13.17 1.80 9.68
CA LEU A 170 13.72 2.78 10.63
C LEU A 170 15.19 2.49 10.94
N GLU A 171 15.55 1.21 11.10
CA GLU A 171 16.93 0.81 11.39
C GLU A 171 17.87 1.14 10.22
N GLU A 172 17.46 0.85 8.99
CA GLU A 172 18.27 1.15 7.80
C GLU A 172 18.42 2.67 7.59
N THR A 173 17.33 3.41 7.77
CA THR A 173 17.36 4.87 7.69
C THR A 173 18.22 5.47 8.80
N ARG A 174 18.18 4.89 10.00
CA ARG A 174 19.06 5.28 11.11
C ARG A 174 20.52 5.01 10.77
N LYS A 175 20.87 3.84 10.22
CA LYS A 175 22.25 3.55 9.79
C LYS A 175 22.73 4.54 8.75
N LEU A 176 21.89 4.87 7.78
CA LEU A 176 22.19 5.87 6.76
C LEU A 176 22.41 7.26 7.37
N TYR A 177 21.54 7.67 8.29
CA TYR A 177 21.66 8.93 9.03
C TYR A 177 22.93 8.97 9.89
N ASP A 178 23.21 7.91 10.64
CA ASP A 178 24.36 7.80 11.53
C ASP A 178 25.67 7.88 10.74
N LEU A 179 25.70 7.30 9.53
CA LEU A 179 26.86 7.32 8.66
C LEU A 179 27.08 8.68 7.98
N ARG A 180 26.02 9.32 7.47
CA ARG A 180 26.14 10.49 6.57
C ARG A 180 25.81 11.82 7.22
N CYS A 181 24.91 11.84 8.21
CA CYS A 181 24.32 13.06 8.75
C CYS A 181 24.79 13.35 10.17
N ALA A 182 24.84 12.33 11.04
CA ALA A 182 25.20 12.46 12.44
C ALA A 182 26.61 13.03 12.71
N PRO A 183 27.64 12.84 11.87
CA PRO A 183 28.95 13.46 12.10
C PRO A 183 28.89 14.99 12.22
N CYS A 184 27.93 15.63 11.53
CA CYS A 184 27.69 17.07 11.60
C CYS A 184 26.45 17.41 12.44
N HIS A 185 25.33 16.72 12.22
CA HIS A 185 24.07 17.05 12.87
C HIS A 185 23.88 16.42 14.26
N GLY A 186 24.78 15.51 14.67
CA GLY A 186 24.68 14.75 15.91
C GLY A 186 23.71 13.57 15.81
N VAL A 187 23.90 12.55 16.65
CA VAL A 187 23.05 11.34 16.66
C VAL A 187 21.59 11.63 16.99
N ASN A 188 21.35 12.72 17.74
CA ASN A 188 20.01 13.20 18.10
C ASN A 188 19.56 14.38 17.23
N GLY A 189 20.34 14.77 16.22
CA GLY A 189 19.98 15.86 15.32
C GLY A 189 20.05 17.26 15.91
N ARG A 190 20.78 17.47 17.02
CA ARG A 190 20.84 18.76 17.72
C ARG A 190 21.86 19.74 17.13
N GLY A 191 22.51 19.38 16.02
CA GLY A 191 23.57 20.17 15.42
C GLY A 191 24.85 20.16 16.26
N ASP A 192 25.06 19.09 17.03
CA ASP A 192 26.13 18.88 18.00
C ASP A 192 27.06 17.72 17.64
N GLY A 193 27.10 17.34 16.35
CA GLY A 193 28.03 16.32 15.87
C GLY A 193 29.49 16.74 16.05
N PRO A 194 30.45 15.80 16.10
CA PRO A 194 31.87 16.12 16.29
C PRO A 194 32.41 17.17 15.30
N ALA A 195 31.89 17.19 14.06
CA ALA A 195 32.27 18.20 13.06
C ALA A 195 31.62 19.58 13.28
N ALA A 196 30.52 19.67 14.05
CA ALA A 196 29.76 20.90 14.26
C ALA A 196 30.55 21.99 15.00
N VAL A 197 31.54 21.60 15.82
CA VAL A 197 32.36 22.52 16.63
C VAL A 197 33.03 23.59 15.78
N ASN A 198 33.42 23.24 14.55
CA ASN A 198 34.16 24.13 13.64
C ASN A 198 33.30 24.69 12.49
N LEU A 199 31.99 24.47 12.50
CA LEU A 199 31.09 24.92 11.43
C LEU A 199 30.38 26.23 11.80
N VAL A 200 30.55 27.22 10.94
CA VAL A 200 29.84 28.51 11.00
C VAL A 200 29.08 28.72 9.68
N PRO A 201 27.74 28.81 9.69
CA PRO A 201 26.84 28.62 10.84
C PRO A 201 26.82 27.16 11.31
N ARG A 202 26.45 26.94 12.57
CA ARG A 202 26.27 25.59 13.12
C ARG A 202 25.19 24.82 12.33
N PRO A 203 25.29 23.49 12.25
CA PRO A 203 24.24 22.65 11.69
C PRO A 203 22.91 22.87 12.42
N ARG A 204 21.80 22.73 11.70
CA ARG A 204 20.44 22.92 12.21
C ARG A 204 20.15 21.92 13.34
N ASP A 205 19.59 22.41 14.44
CA ASP A 205 18.88 21.60 15.43
C ASP A 205 17.53 21.18 14.85
N PHE A 206 17.37 19.89 14.61
CA PHE A 206 16.15 19.29 14.10
C PHE A 206 15.07 19.13 15.16
N GLY A 207 15.38 19.23 16.45
CA GLY A 207 14.35 19.21 17.48
C GLY A 207 13.83 20.59 17.88
N ASP A 208 14.21 21.64 17.16
CA ASP A 208 13.62 22.97 17.26
C ASP A 208 12.15 22.94 16.78
N PRO A 209 11.15 23.18 17.67
CA PRO A 209 9.74 23.11 17.32
C PRO A 209 9.30 24.16 16.30
N GLU A 210 9.92 25.35 16.33
CA GLU A 210 9.58 26.44 15.41
C GLU A 210 10.06 26.07 13.99
N TRP A 211 11.29 25.58 13.88
CA TRP A 211 11.83 25.09 12.61
C TRP A 211 11.01 23.90 12.06
N GLN A 212 10.64 22.95 12.92
CA GLN A 212 9.80 21.81 12.54
C GLN A 212 8.44 22.27 12.00
N THR A 213 7.82 23.27 12.62
CA THR A 213 6.52 23.77 12.17
C THR A 213 6.63 24.58 10.88
N ALA A 214 7.66 25.42 10.76
CA ALA A 214 7.83 26.34 9.63
C ALA A 214 8.37 25.68 8.36
N THR A 215 9.17 24.62 8.50
CA THR A 215 9.84 23.98 7.36
C THR A 215 8.92 22.98 6.69
N LYS A 216 8.88 22.96 5.36
CA LYS A 216 8.11 21.98 4.58
C LYS A 216 8.94 20.74 4.25
N ASP A 217 8.28 19.61 4.06
CA ASP A 217 8.94 18.34 3.78
C ASP A 217 9.77 18.38 2.49
N GLU A 218 9.26 19.04 1.45
CA GLU A 218 9.95 19.21 0.18
C GLU A 218 11.24 20.04 0.34
N SER A 219 11.27 20.95 1.31
CA SER A 219 12.47 21.75 1.60
C SER A 219 13.55 20.90 2.29
N ILE A 220 13.14 19.98 3.15
CA ILE A 220 14.05 19.00 3.79
C ILE A 220 14.60 18.04 2.73
N GLU A 221 13.73 17.51 1.86
CA GLU A 221 14.14 16.60 0.80
C GLU A 221 15.10 17.27 -0.19
N ARG A 222 14.82 18.52 -0.57
CA ARG A 222 15.69 19.30 -1.47
C ARG A 222 17.06 19.55 -0.86
N ILE A 223 17.14 19.99 0.40
CA ILE A 223 18.45 20.28 1.03
C ILE A 223 19.27 19.00 1.28
N VAL A 224 18.63 17.87 1.59
CA VAL A 224 19.31 16.58 1.72
C VAL A 224 19.92 16.15 0.38
N ARG A 225 19.16 16.30 -0.71
CA ARG A 225 19.60 15.89 -2.05
C ARG A 225 20.66 16.83 -2.63
N GLU A 226 20.40 18.13 -2.60
CA GLU A 226 21.17 19.12 -3.34
C GLU A 226 22.22 19.84 -2.47
N GLY A 227 22.21 19.60 -1.15
CA GLY A 227 23.13 20.22 -0.21
C GLY A 227 22.77 21.67 0.12
N GLY A 228 23.54 22.27 1.02
CA GLY A 228 23.23 23.61 1.54
C GLY A 228 23.39 24.71 0.49
N ARG A 229 24.39 24.59 -0.41
CA ARG A 229 24.65 25.59 -1.46
C ARG A 229 23.44 25.81 -2.38
N ALA A 230 22.76 24.73 -2.77
CA ALA A 230 21.61 24.79 -3.69
C ALA A 230 20.41 25.57 -3.13
N VAL A 231 20.35 25.73 -1.80
CA VAL A 231 19.26 26.39 -1.10
C VAL A 231 19.69 27.65 -0.34
N GLY A 232 20.86 28.22 -0.68
CA GLY A 232 21.37 29.43 -0.05
C GLY A 232 21.76 29.24 1.43
N LYS A 233 22.17 28.03 1.80
CA LYS A 233 22.68 27.66 3.14
C LYS A 233 24.16 27.28 3.05
N SER A 234 24.74 26.83 4.16
CA SER A 234 26.17 26.52 4.27
C SER A 234 26.64 25.57 3.17
N MET A 235 27.73 25.93 2.48
CA MET A 235 28.38 25.08 1.48
C MET A 235 28.98 23.80 2.07
N MET A 236 29.16 23.76 3.39
CA MET A 236 29.69 22.59 4.11
C MET A 236 28.66 21.47 4.26
N MET A 237 27.38 21.72 3.95
CA MET A 237 26.39 20.66 3.85
C MET A 237 26.45 20.07 2.43
N PRO A 238 27.01 18.86 2.24
CA PRO A 238 27.22 18.28 0.93
C PRO A 238 25.89 17.87 0.28
N SER A 239 25.90 17.80 -1.05
CA SER A 239 24.82 17.17 -1.82
C SER A 239 24.92 15.65 -1.73
N ASN A 240 23.79 14.97 -1.63
CA ASN A 240 23.70 13.51 -1.63
C ASN A 240 22.97 13.04 -2.90
N THR A 241 23.52 13.36 -4.06
CA THR A 241 22.92 13.05 -5.37
C THR A 241 22.87 11.56 -5.68
N ASP A 242 23.62 10.76 -4.92
CA ASP A 242 23.66 9.31 -5.00
C ASP A 242 22.52 8.64 -4.22
N LEU A 243 21.81 9.35 -3.35
CA LEU A 243 20.67 8.82 -2.62
C LEU A 243 19.43 8.67 -3.50
N THR A 244 18.73 7.56 -3.33
CA THR A 244 17.45 7.33 -4.01
C THR A 244 16.35 8.22 -3.44
N ASP A 245 15.26 8.38 -4.19
CA ASP A 245 14.09 9.12 -3.70
C ASP A 245 13.49 8.51 -2.43
N ALA A 246 13.56 7.19 -2.30
CA ALA A 246 13.11 6.48 -1.11
C ALA A 246 13.98 6.82 0.12
N ASP A 247 15.31 6.86 -0.04
CA ASP A 247 16.24 7.20 1.04
C ASP A 247 16.05 8.65 1.50
N VAL A 248 15.86 9.58 0.56
CA VAL A 248 15.63 11.00 0.88
C VAL A 248 14.31 11.20 1.62
N GLN A 249 13.23 10.55 1.18
CA GLN A 249 11.94 10.59 1.88
C GLN A 249 12.02 9.95 3.28
N ALA A 250 12.77 8.85 3.40
CA ALA A 250 12.99 8.17 4.67
C ALA A 250 13.80 9.05 5.64
N LEU A 251 14.89 9.68 5.18
CA LEU A 251 15.68 10.63 5.98
C LEU A 251 14.84 11.84 6.41
N ARG A 252 13.99 12.39 5.51
CA ARG A 252 13.04 13.45 5.88
C ARG A 252 12.12 12.99 7.00
N ALA A 253 11.52 11.81 6.88
CA ALA A 253 10.63 11.28 7.91
C ALA A 253 11.37 10.98 9.23
N TYR A 254 12.66 10.62 9.18
CA TYR A 254 13.50 10.41 10.36
C TYR A 254 13.81 11.74 11.07
N VAL A 255 14.16 12.78 10.31
CA VAL A 255 14.35 14.15 10.82
C VAL A 255 13.09 14.70 11.49
N ARG A 256 11.90 14.41 10.94
CA ARG A 256 10.62 14.81 11.56
C ARG A 256 10.36 14.17 12.94
N ARG A 257 11.01 13.04 13.25
CA ARG A 257 10.86 12.37 14.56
C ARG A 257 11.69 13.01 15.66
N MET A 258 12.68 13.82 15.31
CA MET A 258 13.58 14.50 16.25
C MET A 258 12.94 15.71 16.91
N ALA A 259 11.72 16.10 16.50
CA ALA A 259 10.88 17.12 17.14
C ALA A 259 10.41 16.76 18.56
N ARG A 260 10.87 15.63 19.11
CA ARG A 260 10.44 15.06 20.39
C ARG A 260 11.53 15.20 21.46
#